data_AF-D2U4F5-F1
#
_entry.id   AF-D2U4F5-F1
#
_cell.length_a   1.000
_cell.length_b   1.000
_cell.length_c   1.000
_cell.angle_alpha   90.00
_cell.angle_beta   90.00
_cell.angle_gamma   90.00
#
_symmetry.space_group_name_H-M   'P 1'
#
loop_
_entity.id
_entity.type
_entity.pdbx_description
1 polymer ?
#
loop_
_entity_poly.entity_id
_entity_poly.type
_entity_poly.pdbx_seq_one_letter_code
_entity_poly.pdbx_strand_id
1 'polypeptide(L)'
;MATDAQVRTENISEHSLQVAFVAHALACIKNRKFNGQTNPERIALLAMYHDASEVITGDLPTPIKYHNPQIANEYKKIEKFAQQKLVAMLPKELQQDFQPILDDEYHTAEERAIVKQADALCAYLKCLEELSAGNSEFNLAKMRLEKTLSERYSDEMQYFIEIFVPGFSLSLDEISS
;
A
#
# COMPACT_ATOMS: atom_id res chain seq x y z
N MET A 1 -6.19 7.35 27.13
CA MET A 1 -6.75 7.84 25.86
C MET A 1 -6.01 9.12 25.50
N ALA A 2 -4.88 8.97 24.81
CA ALA A 2 -4.33 10.05 24.00
C ALA A 2 -4.83 9.73 22.58
N THR A 3 -5.53 10.66 21.96
CA THR A 3 -5.96 10.55 20.58
C THR A 3 -4.71 10.64 19.69
N ASP A 4 -4.44 9.58 18.91
CA ASP A 4 -3.50 9.58 17.78
C ASP A 4 -3.94 10.64 16.75
N ALA A 5 -3.63 11.91 17.02
CA ALA A 5 -4.10 13.01 16.20
C ALA A 5 -3.16 13.16 14.99
N GLN A 6 -3.48 12.45 13.91
CA GLN A 6 -2.97 12.81 12.59
C GLN A 6 -3.33 14.28 12.32
N VAL A 7 -2.39 15.06 11.78
CA VAL A 7 -2.65 16.46 11.38
C VAL A 7 -3.80 16.51 10.37
N ARG A 8 -3.89 15.51 9.50
CA ARG A 8 -5.05 15.23 8.65
C ARG A 8 -5.36 13.74 8.68
N THR A 9 -6.60 13.40 9.07
CA THR A 9 -7.10 12.02 9.01
C THR A 9 -7.15 11.54 7.56
N GLU A 10 -6.42 10.47 7.27
CA GLU A 10 -6.50 9.74 6.01
C GLU A 10 -7.51 8.60 6.14
N ASN A 11 -8.37 8.42 5.12
CA ASN A 11 -9.27 7.27 5.05
C ASN A 11 -8.76 6.21 4.07
N ILE A 12 -9.29 4.99 4.17
CA ILE A 12 -8.88 3.83 3.35
C ILE A 12 -9.00 4.11 1.84
N SER A 13 -9.97 4.91 1.41
CA SER A 13 -10.13 5.24 -0.02
C SER A 13 -9.07 6.21 -0.53
N GLU A 14 -8.67 7.20 0.28
CA GLU A 14 -7.56 8.10 -0.04
C GLU A 14 -6.24 7.32 -0.12
N HIS A 15 -5.96 6.47 0.88
CA HIS A 15 -4.80 5.58 0.91
C HIS A 15 -4.79 4.65 -0.30
N SER A 16 -5.88 3.93 -0.56
CA SER A 16 -5.98 2.98 -1.68
C SER A 16 -5.74 3.64 -3.05
N LEU A 17 -6.20 4.88 -3.23
CA LEU A 17 -5.94 5.63 -4.45
C LEU A 17 -4.48 6.03 -4.57
N GLN A 18 -3.86 6.50 -3.48
CA GLN A 18 -2.42 6.83 -3.47
C GLN A 18 -1.56 5.59 -3.75
N VAL A 19 -1.87 4.46 -3.11
CA VAL A 19 -1.20 3.16 -3.34
C VAL A 19 -1.34 2.73 -4.80
N ALA A 20 -2.50 2.94 -5.42
CA ALA A 20 -2.69 2.65 -6.84
C ALA A 20 -1.79 3.49 -7.76
N PHE A 21 -1.67 4.79 -7.50
CA PHE A 21 -0.76 5.66 -8.27
C PHE A 21 0.71 5.27 -8.08
N VAL A 22 1.14 4.99 -6.85
CA VAL A 22 2.51 4.58 -6.57
C VAL A 22 2.80 3.20 -7.18
N ALA A 23 1.91 2.22 -7.04
CA ALA A 23 2.08 0.88 -7.62
C ALA A 23 2.17 0.92 -9.15
N HIS A 24 1.31 1.72 -9.79
CA HIS A 24 1.38 1.96 -11.23
C HIS A 24 2.73 2.59 -11.64
N ALA A 25 3.19 3.60 -10.90
CA ALA A 25 4.48 4.24 -11.15
C ALA A 25 5.64 3.25 -11.02
N LEU A 26 5.68 2.44 -9.95
CA LEU A 26 6.69 1.40 -9.76
C LEU A 26 6.72 0.40 -10.91
N ALA A 27 5.55 -0.09 -11.33
CA ALA A 27 5.44 -1.00 -12.47
C ALA A 27 5.95 -0.36 -13.78
N CYS A 28 5.63 0.91 -14.03
CA CYS A 28 6.14 1.65 -15.18
C CYS A 28 7.66 1.83 -15.13
N ILE A 29 8.19 2.24 -13.98
CA ILE A 29 9.64 2.40 -13.75
C ILE A 29 10.35 1.07 -13.99
N LYS A 30 9.83 -0.02 -13.42
CA LYS A 30 10.37 -1.37 -13.61
C LYS A 30 10.45 -1.76 -15.08
N ASN A 31 9.36 -1.59 -15.81
CA ASN A 31 9.30 -1.94 -17.22
C ASN A 31 10.23 -1.06 -18.08
N ARG A 32 10.32 0.24 -17.76
CA ARG A 32 11.09 1.22 -18.58
C ARG A 32 12.58 1.21 -18.29
N LYS A 33 12.99 0.98 -17.05
CA LYS A 33 14.39 1.14 -16.61
C LYS A 33 15.06 -0.16 -16.21
N PHE A 34 14.29 -1.16 -15.81
CA PHE A 34 14.80 -2.39 -15.18
C PHE A 34 14.34 -3.66 -15.90
N ASN A 35 13.95 -3.54 -17.19
CA ASN A 35 13.55 -4.64 -18.07
C ASN A 35 12.40 -5.51 -17.54
N GLY A 36 11.55 -4.97 -16.67
CA GLY A 36 10.33 -5.63 -16.22
C GLY A 36 9.33 -5.86 -17.35
N GLN A 37 8.44 -6.84 -17.16
CA GLN A 37 7.35 -7.15 -18.09
C GLN A 37 5.99 -7.18 -17.38
N THR A 38 5.85 -6.33 -16.37
CA THR A 38 4.61 -6.23 -15.58
C THR A 38 3.49 -5.59 -16.40
N ASN A 39 2.24 -5.75 -15.94
CA ASN A 39 1.10 -4.98 -16.44
C ASN A 39 0.77 -3.86 -15.44
N PRO A 40 1.13 -2.58 -15.71
CA PRO A 40 0.90 -1.48 -14.78
C PRO A 40 -0.58 -1.21 -14.50
N GLU A 41 -1.45 -1.37 -15.50
CA GLU A 41 -2.89 -1.14 -15.36
C GLU A 41 -3.52 -2.19 -14.43
N ARG A 42 -3.13 -3.45 -14.59
CA ARG A 42 -3.55 -4.53 -13.68
C ARG A 42 -3.04 -4.26 -12.27
N ILE A 43 -1.77 -3.91 -12.10
CA ILE A 43 -1.19 -3.60 -10.78
C ILE A 43 -1.91 -2.43 -10.10
N ALA A 44 -2.24 -1.37 -10.85
CA ALA A 44 -3.03 -0.26 -10.33
C ALA A 44 -4.40 -0.74 -9.84
N LEU A 45 -5.08 -1.57 -10.62
CA LEU A 45 -6.38 -2.14 -10.24
C LEU A 45 -6.28 -3.02 -8.99
N LEU A 46 -5.26 -3.87 -8.88
CA LEU A 46 -5.03 -4.67 -7.66
C LEU A 46 -4.79 -3.78 -6.44
N ALA A 47 -3.99 -2.72 -6.59
CA ALA A 47 -3.73 -1.75 -5.54
C ALA A 47 -4.99 -0.98 -5.12
N MET A 48 -5.90 -0.65 -6.03
CA MET A 48 -7.19 -0.02 -5.68
C MET A 48 -8.05 -0.88 -4.75
N TYR A 49 -7.92 -2.22 -4.81
CA TYR A 49 -8.73 -3.17 -4.04
C TYR A 49 -7.95 -3.84 -2.89
N HIS A 50 -6.68 -3.48 -2.65
CA HIS A 50 -5.82 -4.23 -1.74
C HIS A 50 -6.35 -4.30 -0.29
N ASP A 51 -7.00 -3.24 0.17
CA ASP A 51 -7.63 -3.16 1.50
C ASP A 51 -9.15 -3.35 1.46
N ALA A 52 -9.73 -3.81 0.35
CA ALA A 52 -11.18 -3.96 0.23
C ALA A 52 -11.76 -4.91 1.29
N SER A 53 -11.00 -5.95 1.70
CA SER A 53 -11.42 -6.87 2.77
C SER A 53 -11.57 -6.20 4.13
N GLU A 54 -10.96 -5.04 4.36
CA GLU A 54 -11.04 -4.29 5.62
C GLU A 54 -12.44 -3.73 5.90
N VAL A 55 -13.29 -3.62 4.89
CA VAL A 55 -14.73 -3.34 5.06
C VAL A 55 -15.41 -4.42 5.92
N ILE A 56 -14.92 -5.66 5.87
CA ILE A 56 -15.46 -6.80 6.64
C ILE A 56 -14.63 -7.05 7.90
N THR A 57 -13.30 -7.04 7.80
CA THR A 57 -12.42 -7.39 8.93
C THR A 57 -12.26 -6.24 9.94
N GLY A 58 -12.52 -5.01 9.52
CA GLY A 58 -12.00 -3.81 10.17
C GLY A 58 -10.50 -3.65 9.89
N ASP A 59 -10.01 -2.42 9.99
CA ASP A 59 -8.57 -2.15 9.97
C ASP A 59 -7.94 -2.68 11.26
N LEU A 60 -6.88 -3.47 11.10
CA LEU A 60 -6.07 -3.98 12.20
C LEU A 60 -4.65 -3.45 12.05
N PRO A 61 -4.10 -2.72 13.03
CA PRO A 61 -2.76 -2.18 12.94
C PRO A 61 -1.71 -3.25 12.64
N THR A 62 -0.80 -2.94 11.71
CA THR A 62 0.33 -3.81 11.30
C THR A 62 1.11 -4.43 12.47
N PRO A 63 1.42 -3.72 13.58
CA PRO A 63 2.10 -4.33 14.73
C PRO A 63 1.32 -5.46 15.40
N ILE A 64 -0.01 -5.44 15.31
CA ILE A 64 -0.88 -6.50 15.82
C ILE A 64 -0.96 -7.64 14.81
N LYS A 65 -1.19 -7.33 13.51
CA LYS A 65 -1.22 -8.32 12.41
C LYS A 65 0.01 -9.24 12.43
N TYR A 66 1.19 -8.70 12.74
CA TYR A 66 2.46 -9.44 12.74
C TYR A 66 3.10 -9.63 14.12
N HIS A 67 2.32 -9.53 15.20
CA HIS A 67 2.86 -9.65 16.56
C HIS A 67 3.56 -11.00 16.82
N ASN A 68 3.00 -12.09 16.28
CA ASN A 68 3.64 -13.40 16.26
C ASN A 68 3.14 -14.24 15.06
N PRO A 69 3.85 -15.33 14.70
CA PRO A 69 3.49 -16.15 13.54
C PRO A 69 2.10 -16.77 13.61
N GLN A 70 1.60 -17.11 14.81
CA GLN A 70 0.29 -17.71 14.99
C GLN A 70 -0.82 -16.69 14.69
N ILE A 71 -0.72 -15.47 15.23
CA ILE A 71 -1.66 -14.37 14.96
C ILE A 71 -1.64 -14.03 13.47
N ALA A 72 -0.45 -13.91 12.87
CA ALA A 72 -0.33 -13.61 11.45
C ALA A 72 -0.99 -14.68 10.56
N ASN A 73 -0.87 -15.96 10.94
CA ASN A 73 -1.49 -17.05 10.19
C ASN A 73 -3.01 -17.08 10.34
N GLU A 74 -3.54 -16.88 11.55
CA GLU A 74 -4.99 -16.80 11.75
C GLU A 74 -5.59 -15.57 11.06
N TYR A 75 -4.88 -14.44 11.08
CA TYR A 75 -5.33 -13.23 10.41
C TYR A 75 -5.43 -13.42 8.89
N LYS A 76 -4.44 -14.09 8.26
CA LYS A 76 -4.52 -14.44 6.83
C LYS A 76 -5.76 -15.27 6.49
N LYS A 77 -6.19 -16.18 7.36
CA LYS A 77 -7.42 -16.95 7.15
C LYS A 77 -8.66 -16.04 7.20
N ILE A 78 -8.66 -15.06 8.11
CA ILE A 78 -9.74 -14.07 8.23
C ILE A 78 -9.79 -13.19 6.98
N GLU A 79 -8.66 -12.69 6.50
CA GLU A 79 -8.56 -11.94 5.24
C GLU A 79 -9.08 -12.77 4.07
N LYS A 80 -8.63 -14.01 3.93
CA LYS A 80 -9.08 -14.91 2.86
C LYS A 80 -10.59 -15.14 2.90
N PHE A 81 -11.16 -15.33 4.07
CA PHE A 81 -12.61 -15.44 4.24
C PHE A 81 -13.33 -14.15 3.83
N ALA A 82 -12.80 -12.97 4.21
CA ALA A 82 -13.36 -11.69 3.83
C ALA A 82 -13.32 -11.46 2.31
N GLN A 83 -12.21 -11.77 1.65
CA GLN A 83 -12.08 -11.70 0.18
C GLN A 83 -13.10 -12.59 -0.52
N GLN A 84 -13.23 -13.86 -0.10
CA GLN A 84 -14.21 -14.79 -0.65
C GLN A 84 -15.66 -14.30 -0.44
N LYS A 85 -15.93 -13.71 0.74
CA LYS A 85 -17.24 -13.13 1.04
C LYS A 85 -17.56 -11.92 0.17
N LEU A 86 -16.59 -11.05 -0.11
CA LEU A 86 -16.77 -9.92 -1.04
C LEU A 86 -17.10 -10.40 -2.45
N VAL A 87 -16.38 -11.40 -2.96
CA VAL A 87 -16.69 -12.00 -4.26
C VAL A 87 -18.11 -12.58 -4.26
N ALA A 88 -18.49 -13.32 -3.22
CA ALA A 88 -19.81 -13.94 -3.12
C ALA A 88 -20.97 -12.93 -3.00
N MET A 89 -20.70 -11.67 -2.60
CA MET A 89 -21.69 -10.60 -2.54
C MET A 89 -22.02 -10.00 -3.91
N LEU A 90 -21.19 -10.23 -4.92
CA LEU A 90 -21.42 -9.74 -6.28
C LEU A 90 -22.48 -10.61 -7.00
N PRO A 91 -23.22 -10.02 -7.96
CA PRO A 91 -24.03 -10.79 -8.91
C PRO A 91 -23.21 -11.91 -9.56
N LYS A 92 -23.79 -13.11 -9.71
CA LYS A 92 -23.07 -14.33 -10.14
C LYS A 92 -22.30 -14.13 -11.44
N GLU A 93 -22.87 -13.37 -12.37
CA GLU A 93 -22.29 -13.04 -13.67
C GLU A 93 -21.02 -12.17 -13.59
N LEU A 94 -20.81 -11.42 -12.50
CA LEU A 94 -19.65 -10.56 -12.30
C LEU A 94 -18.57 -11.21 -11.41
N GLN A 95 -18.89 -12.30 -10.71
CA GLN A 95 -17.95 -12.90 -9.75
C GLN A 95 -16.63 -13.31 -10.40
N GLN A 96 -16.68 -13.84 -11.63
CA GLN A 96 -15.49 -14.25 -12.36
C GLN A 96 -14.58 -13.07 -12.73
N ASP A 97 -15.13 -11.88 -12.97
CA ASP A 97 -14.36 -10.70 -13.34
C ASP A 97 -13.64 -10.10 -12.11
N PHE A 98 -14.27 -10.16 -10.94
CA PHE A 98 -13.74 -9.56 -9.70
C PHE A 98 -12.89 -10.52 -8.87
N GLN A 99 -13.09 -11.83 -8.98
CA GLN A 99 -12.31 -12.82 -8.26
C GLN A 99 -10.78 -12.63 -8.43
N PRO A 100 -10.22 -12.48 -9.65
CA PRO A 100 -8.78 -12.31 -9.81
C PRO A 100 -8.24 -10.94 -9.35
N ILE A 101 -9.13 -10.04 -8.90
CA ILE A 101 -8.81 -8.73 -8.34
C ILE A 101 -8.85 -8.83 -6.80
N LEU A 102 -9.94 -9.33 -6.25
CA LEU A 102 -10.21 -9.37 -4.80
C LEU A 102 -9.50 -10.52 -4.07
N ASP A 103 -9.21 -11.61 -4.76
CA ASP A 103 -8.59 -12.80 -4.17
C ASP A 103 -7.08 -12.83 -4.48
N ASP A 104 -6.27 -12.72 -3.42
CA ASP A 104 -4.82 -12.60 -3.52
C ASP A 104 -4.11 -13.88 -4.02
N GLU A 105 -4.80 -15.03 -4.04
CA GLU A 105 -4.29 -16.28 -4.62
C GLU A 105 -4.10 -16.18 -6.14
N TYR A 106 -4.85 -15.30 -6.81
CA TYR A 106 -4.75 -15.07 -8.25
C TYR A 106 -3.65 -14.08 -8.62
N HIS A 107 -2.99 -13.49 -7.64
CA HIS A 107 -1.93 -12.53 -7.89
C HIS A 107 -0.60 -13.27 -8.07
N THR A 108 0.25 -12.79 -8.96
CA THR A 108 1.63 -13.27 -9.07
C THR A 108 2.47 -12.78 -7.89
N ALA A 109 3.61 -13.42 -7.66
CA ALA A 109 4.55 -12.95 -6.63
C ALA A 109 5.04 -11.51 -6.91
N GLU A 110 5.22 -11.15 -8.18
CA GLU A 110 5.66 -9.82 -8.59
C GLU A 110 4.58 -8.76 -8.39
N GLU A 111 3.33 -9.03 -8.77
CA GLU A 111 2.19 -8.13 -8.49
C GLU A 111 2.05 -7.87 -6.99
N ARG A 112 2.06 -8.93 -6.17
CA ARG A 112 2.01 -8.80 -4.71
C ARG A 112 3.18 -7.99 -4.16
N ALA A 113 4.39 -8.17 -4.70
CA ALA A 113 5.56 -7.44 -4.26
C ALA A 113 5.43 -5.94 -4.55
N ILE A 114 5.00 -5.56 -5.75
CA ILE A 114 4.86 -4.15 -6.15
C ILE A 114 3.76 -3.45 -5.34
N VAL A 115 2.60 -4.07 -5.16
CA VAL A 115 1.52 -3.50 -4.32
C VAL A 115 2.01 -3.31 -2.88
N LYS A 116 2.75 -4.29 -2.34
CA LYS A 116 3.36 -4.22 -1.01
C LYS A 116 4.44 -3.14 -0.87
N GLN A 117 5.20 -2.86 -1.93
CA GLN A 117 6.15 -1.76 -1.94
C GLN A 117 5.42 -0.42 -1.96
N ALA A 118 4.38 -0.30 -2.80
CA ALA A 118 3.58 0.91 -2.90
C ALA A 118 2.87 1.26 -1.58
N ASP A 119 2.26 0.29 -0.92
CA ASP A 119 1.62 0.44 0.38
C ASP A 119 2.62 0.96 1.45
N ALA A 120 3.79 0.32 1.55
CA ALA A 120 4.84 0.75 2.47
C ALA A 120 5.39 2.16 2.14
N LEU A 121 5.51 2.50 0.85
CA LEU A 121 5.90 3.85 0.41
C LEU A 121 4.85 4.89 0.78
N CYS A 122 3.56 4.63 0.59
CA CYS A 122 2.49 5.57 0.96
C CYS A 122 2.48 5.82 2.48
N ALA A 123 2.59 4.76 3.29
CA ALA A 123 2.74 4.90 4.73
C ALA A 123 3.99 5.73 5.13
N TYR A 124 5.10 5.56 4.40
CA TYR A 124 6.33 6.34 4.62
C TYR A 124 6.15 7.82 4.22
N LEU A 125 5.52 8.10 3.07
CA LEU A 125 5.21 9.45 2.63
C LEU A 125 4.29 10.17 3.62
N LYS A 126 3.27 9.48 4.14
CA LYS A 126 2.41 9.99 5.21
C LYS A 126 3.20 10.36 6.46
N CYS A 127 4.19 9.55 6.85
CA CYS A 127 5.08 9.90 7.96
C CYS A 127 5.89 11.17 7.67
N LEU A 128 6.37 11.37 6.43
CA LEU A 128 7.09 12.59 6.05
C LEU A 128 6.19 13.82 6.10
N GLU A 129 4.95 13.72 5.63
CA GLU A 129 3.96 14.80 5.69
C GLU A 129 3.63 15.20 7.14
N GLU A 130 3.42 14.22 8.02
CA GLU A 130 3.16 14.49 9.43
C GLU A 130 4.36 15.14 10.12
N LEU A 131 5.58 14.68 9.82
CA LEU A 131 6.81 15.27 10.35
C LEU A 131 7.07 16.69 9.83
N SER A 132 6.79 16.96 8.55
CA SER A 132 6.91 18.31 7.99
C SER A 132 5.87 19.28 8.57
N ALA A 133 4.69 18.77 8.96
CA ALA A 133 3.69 19.49 9.73
C ALA A 133 4.02 19.64 11.23
N GLY A 134 5.18 19.14 11.68
CA GLY A 134 5.66 19.27 13.07
C GLY A 134 5.20 18.16 14.02
N ASN A 135 4.55 17.10 13.52
CA ASN A 135 4.08 15.99 14.33
C ASN A 135 5.20 14.95 14.58
N SER A 136 6.00 15.20 15.63
CA SER A 136 7.14 14.35 15.97
C SER A 136 6.80 12.92 16.44
N GLU A 137 5.53 12.60 16.69
CA GLU A 137 5.09 11.25 17.08
C GLU A 137 5.36 10.19 15.99
N PHE A 138 5.42 10.64 14.73
CA PHE A 138 5.68 9.79 13.57
C PHE A 138 7.15 9.37 13.39
N ASN A 139 8.09 9.86 14.21
CA ASN A 139 9.51 9.49 14.11
C ASN A 139 9.74 7.98 14.27
N LEU A 140 9.06 7.34 15.22
CA LEU A 140 9.17 5.89 15.43
C LEU A 140 8.57 5.08 14.28
N ALA A 141 7.46 5.55 13.72
CA ALA A 141 6.82 4.92 12.56
C ALA A 141 7.73 5.03 11.32
N LYS A 142 8.31 6.20 11.07
CA LYS A 142 9.28 6.44 9.99
C LYS A 142 10.45 5.47 10.05
N MET A 143 11.12 5.34 11.21
CA MET A 143 12.26 4.42 11.35
C MET A 143 11.89 2.94 11.09
N ARG A 144 10.68 2.52 11.50
CA ARG A 144 10.19 1.16 11.23
C ARG A 144 9.93 0.97 9.74
N LEU A 145 9.33 1.96 9.08
CA LEU A 145 9.04 1.93 7.65
C LEU A 145 10.31 1.96 6.81
N GLU A 146 11.33 2.73 7.19
CA GLU A 146 12.65 2.69 6.52
C GLU A 146 13.24 1.28 6.52
N LYS A 147 13.10 0.55 7.63
CA LYS A 147 13.51 -0.86 7.69
C LYS A 147 12.65 -1.74 6.77
N THR A 148 11.32 -1.57 6.78
CA THR A 148 10.41 -2.31 5.89
C THR A 148 10.69 -2.05 4.41
N LEU A 149 10.98 -0.80 4.03
CA LEU A 149 11.38 -0.43 2.68
C LEU A 149 12.71 -1.10 2.33
N SER A 150 13.72 -1.08 3.21
CA SER A 150 14.97 -1.79 2.97
C SER A 150 14.78 -3.30 2.77
N GLU A 151 13.91 -3.94 3.55
CA GLU A 151 13.57 -5.36 3.42
C GLU A 151 12.81 -5.67 2.12
N ARG A 152 12.11 -4.68 1.54
CA ARG A 152 11.34 -4.79 0.28
C ARG A 152 12.07 -4.18 -0.92
N TYR A 153 13.39 -4.00 -0.83
CA TYR A 153 14.21 -3.36 -1.86
C TYR A 153 13.94 -3.89 -3.27
N SER A 154 13.79 -2.96 -4.21
CA SER A 154 13.89 -3.18 -5.65
C SER A 154 14.44 -1.92 -6.31
N ASP A 155 15.03 -2.06 -7.51
CA ASP A 155 15.63 -0.93 -8.21
C ASP A 155 14.57 0.11 -8.62
N GLU A 156 13.35 -0.33 -8.96
CA GLU A 156 12.22 0.56 -9.22
C GLU A 156 11.78 1.37 -7.99
N MET A 157 11.82 0.76 -6.80
CA MET A 157 11.50 1.44 -5.56
C MET A 157 12.59 2.41 -5.16
N GLN A 158 13.87 2.02 -5.31
CA GLN A 158 14.99 2.92 -5.07
C GLN A 158 14.95 4.14 -6.00
N TYR A 159 14.69 3.92 -7.29
CA TYR A 159 14.49 5.01 -8.23
C TYR A 159 13.31 5.91 -7.84
N PHE A 160 12.20 5.33 -7.38
CA PHE A 160 11.06 6.12 -6.90
C PHE A 160 11.45 7.00 -5.71
N ILE A 161 12.18 6.44 -4.73
CA ILE A 161 12.66 7.15 -3.55
C ILE A 161 13.60 8.29 -3.94
N GLU A 162 14.55 8.05 -4.83
CA GLU A 162 15.53 9.08 -5.23
C GLU A 162 14.90 10.23 -6.02
N ILE A 163 13.90 9.93 -6.86
CA ILE A 163 13.37 10.90 -7.83
C ILE A 163 12.11 11.60 -7.34
N PHE A 164 11.19 10.89 -6.67
CA PHE A 164 9.87 11.43 -6.33
C PHE A 164 9.77 11.88 -4.88
N VAL A 165 10.34 11.12 -3.92
CA VAL A 165 10.21 11.43 -2.48
C VAL A 165 10.71 12.83 -2.10
N PRO A 166 11.83 13.37 -2.65
CA PRO A 166 12.24 14.74 -2.34
C PRO A 166 11.15 15.78 -2.64
N GLY A 167 10.34 15.57 -3.68
CA GLY A 167 9.23 16.44 -4.05
C GLY A 167 8.10 16.49 -3.01
N PHE A 168 7.94 15.45 -2.18
CA PHE A 168 6.95 15.44 -1.09
C PHE A 168 7.37 16.32 0.11
N SER A 169 8.63 16.76 0.15
CA SER A 169 9.12 17.68 1.18
C SER A 169 9.04 19.14 0.73
N LEU A 170 8.63 19.41 -0.52
CA LEU A 170 8.52 20.76 -1.08
C LEU A 170 7.11 21.31 -0.86
N SER A 171 7.02 22.60 -0.56
CA SER A 171 5.80 23.37 -0.65
C SER A 171 5.35 23.57 -2.10
N LEU A 172 4.08 23.94 -2.31
CA LEU A 172 3.54 24.24 -3.65
C LEU A 172 4.33 25.33 -4.39
N ASP A 173 4.82 26.32 -3.65
CA ASP A 173 5.65 27.40 -4.21
C ASP A 173 7.01 26.87 -4.67
N GLU A 174 7.61 25.94 -3.92
CA GLU A 174 8.89 25.30 -4.27
C GLU A 174 8.77 24.31 -5.44
N ILE A 175 7.60 23.71 -5.65
CA ILE A 175 7.33 22.82 -6.81
C ILE A 175 7.16 23.62 -8.11
N SER A 176 6.66 24.86 -8.02
CA SER A 176 6.34 25.71 -9.18
C SER A 176 7.52 26.59 -9.64
N SER A 177 8.68 26.45 -8.97
CA SER A 177 9.90 27.25 -9.16
C SER A 177 10.96 26.50 -9.98
#